data_AF-A0A5J5IQM5-F1
#
_entry.id   AF-A0A5J5IQM5-F1
#
_cell.length_a   1.000
_cell.length_b   1.000
_cell.length_c   1.000
_cell.angle_alpha   90.00
_cell.angle_beta   90.00
_cell.angle_gamma   90.00
#
_symmetry.space_group_name_H-M   'P 1'
#
loop_
_entity.id
_entity.type
_entity.pdbx_description
1 polymer ?
#
loop_
_entity_poly.entity_id
_entity_poly.type
_entity_poly.pdbx_seq_one_letter_code
_entity_poly.pdbx_strand_id
1 'polypeptide(L)'
;MTNDKTGNSWYLINDIDTIDSPALVIYQDRVLENISTLLSMIDDVRRLRPHVKTHKSKEATALLMRAGITKFKCATIAEAEMLALSLALDVLLAYQPAGPKLMRFIEIIKRYPSTKFSCLVDNIISAKNIGAEAKANNIVIPVFIDLNIGMNRTGITPGDEAIELYKACNNIPGIKMIGLHAYDGHIRNPDIQQRTIECDEAFEPVLQMQNTLLGDGFPEPIIVAGGSPTFPIHAKRKKIECSPGTFIYWDKGYLLTCKEQAFIPAALVISRIISLPSDTKLCLDLGHKSIASENALDNRVYFLNAPELKFIGQSEEHLIVEAPKDHSYKIGDVLYGFPYHICPTVALYERAPVIQNNIVSGEWKMISRDRKINL
;
A
#
# COMPACT_ATOMS: atom_id res chain seq x y z
N MET A 1 -0.84 1.00 -22.85
CA MET A 1 -0.20 0.17 -21.80
C MET A 1 1.25 -0.11 -22.12
N THR A 2 1.61 -0.44 -23.36
CA THR A 2 2.98 -0.83 -23.74
C THR A 2 3.83 0.34 -24.21
N ASN A 3 3.24 1.37 -24.82
CA ASN A 3 3.96 2.53 -25.34
C ASN A 3 3.83 3.77 -24.45
N ASP A 4 4.86 4.62 -24.40
CA ASP A 4 4.84 5.96 -23.84
C ASP A 4 4.20 6.99 -24.79
N LYS A 5 4.22 8.27 -24.39
CA LYS A 5 3.67 9.38 -25.18
C LYS A 5 4.41 9.63 -26.51
N THR A 6 5.59 9.04 -26.70
CA THR A 6 6.42 9.13 -27.91
C THR A 6 6.30 7.89 -28.81
N GLY A 7 5.51 6.89 -28.39
CA GLY A 7 5.31 5.65 -29.15
C GLY A 7 6.32 4.54 -28.83
N ASN A 8 7.29 4.79 -27.93
CA ASN A 8 8.31 3.82 -27.54
C ASN A 8 7.82 2.91 -26.43
N SER A 9 8.31 1.67 -26.39
CA SER A 9 8.00 0.74 -25.30
C SER A 9 8.67 1.19 -24.00
N TRP A 10 7.89 1.79 -23.09
CA TRP A 10 8.41 2.45 -21.87
C TRP A 10 9.13 1.49 -20.92
N TYR A 11 8.83 0.20 -21.03
CA TYR A 11 9.27 -0.85 -20.12
C TYR A 11 10.58 -1.51 -20.54
N LEU A 12 11.17 -1.13 -21.68
CA LEU A 12 12.44 -1.72 -22.11
C LEU A 12 13.59 -1.15 -21.28
N ILE A 13 14.55 -2.00 -20.94
CA ILE A 13 15.77 -1.64 -20.21
C ILE A 13 16.95 -1.90 -21.14
N ASN A 14 17.77 -0.88 -21.42
CA ASN A 14 18.86 -0.94 -22.39
C ASN A 14 20.00 -1.85 -21.91
N ASP A 15 20.25 -1.88 -20.60
CA ASP A 15 21.24 -2.71 -19.91
C ASP A 15 20.57 -3.91 -19.22
N ILE A 16 19.50 -4.46 -19.80
CA ILE A 16 18.73 -5.58 -19.23
C ILE A 16 19.59 -6.80 -18.86
N ASP A 17 20.68 -7.02 -19.58
CA ASP A 17 21.61 -8.13 -19.33
C ASP A 17 22.38 -8.00 -18.00
N THR A 18 22.37 -6.82 -17.35
CA THR A 18 22.95 -6.63 -16.01
C THR A 18 22.00 -6.99 -14.88
N ILE A 19 20.73 -7.31 -15.18
CA ILE A 19 19.71 -7.65 -14.19
C ILE A 19 19.54 -9.17 -14.14
N ASP A 20 19.87 -9.78 -13.00
CA ASP A 20 19.58 -11.19 -12.72
C ASP A 20 18.08 -11.40 -12.48
N SER A 21 17.48 -12.43 -13.07
CA SER A 21 16.03 -12.72 -12.97
C SER A 21 15.75 -13.97 -12.13
N PRO A 22 14.61 -14.04 -11.43
CA PRO A 22 13.52 -13.07 -11.41
C PRO A 22 13.82 -11.82 -10.57
N ALA A 23 13.52 -10.63 -11.10
CA ALA A 23 13.78 -9.36 -10.40
C ALA A 23 12.61 -8.40 -10.49
N LEU A 24 12.21 -7.84 -9.35
CA LEU A 24 11.35 -6.66 -9.31
C LEU A 24 12.18 -5.44 -9.70
N VAL A 25 11.74 -4.70 -10.71
CA VAL A 25 12.33 -3.44 -11.16
C VAL A 25 11.35 -2.28 -10.95
N ILE A 26 11.87 -1.10 -10.64
CA ILE A 26 11.06 0.11 -10.37
C ILE A 26 11.46 1.21 -11.35
N TYR A 27 10.48 1.78 -12.04
CA TYR A 27 10.66 2.88 -12.99
C TYR A 27 10.44 4.21 -12.25
N GLN A 28 11.51 4.85 -11.81
CA GLN A 28 11.42 6.01 -10.93
C GLN A 28 10.68 7.19 -11.58
N ASP A 29 10.86 7.42 -12.88
CA ASP A 29 10.18 8.50 -13.60
C ASP A 29 8.65 8.32 -13.58
N ARG A 30 8.19 7.06 -13.63
CA ARG A 30 6.77 6.70 -13.55
C ARG A 30 6.25 6.77 -12.11
N VAL A 31 7.09 6.48 -11.11
CA VAL A 31 6.79 6.74 -9.69
C VAL A 31 6.55 8.25 -9.48
N LEU A 32 7.41 9.10 -10.04
CA LEU A 32 7.27 10.56 -9.97
C LEU A 32 5.98 11.04 -10.66
N GLU A 33 5.63 10.49 -11.83
CA GLU A 33 4.36 10.78 -12.51
C GLU A 33 3.17 10.37 -11.65
N ASN A 34 3.19 9.19 -11.04
CA ASN A 34 2.13 8.75 -10.12
C ASN A 34 1.99 9.67 -8.89
N ILE A 35 3.11 10.16 -8.33
CA ILE A 35 3.07 11.15 -7.24
C ILE A 35 2.43 12.45 -7.72
N SER A 36 2.80 12.94 -8.92
CA SER A 36 2.17 14.13 -9.53
C SER A 36 0.67 13.93 -9.75
N THR A 37 0.26 12.76 -10.26
CA THR A 37 -1.15 12.41 -10.44
C THR A 37 -1.89 12.44 -9.11
N LEU A 38 -1.33 11.85 -8.05
CA LEU A 38 -1.93 11.88 -6.71
C LEU A 38 -2.15 13.32 -6.22
N LEU A 39 -1.14 14.18 -6.36
CA LEU A 39 -1.23 15.57 -5.93
C LEU A 39 -2.31 16.34 -6.71
N SER A 40 -2.49 16.07 -8.00
CA SER A 40 -3.53 16.71 -8.82
C SER A 40 -4.96 16.31 -8.42
N MET A 41 -5.12 15.19 -7.73
CA MET A 41 -6.41 14.63 -7.31
C MET A 41 -6.89 15.15 -5.95
N ILE A 42 -6.10 15.96 -5.25
CA ILE A 42 -6.43 16.51 -3.94
C ILE A 42 -6.15 18.01 -3.91
N ASP A 43 -6.95 18.75 -3.15
CA ASP A 43 -6.81 20.21 -3.03
C ASP A 43 -5.72 20.65 -2.03
N ASP A 44 -5.35 19.78 -1.10
CA ASP A 44 -4.36 20.04 -0.07
C ASP A 44 -3.54 18.77 0.19
N VAL A 45 -2.25 18.83 -0.12
CA VAL A 45 -1.28 17.75 0.12
C VAL A 45 -1.25 17.31 1.58
N ARG A 46 -1.57 18.21 2.52
CA ARG A 46 -1.64 17.89 3.94
C ARG A 46 -2.78 16.95 4.26
N ARG A 47 -3.73 16.68 3.35
CA ARG A 47 -4.76 15.66 3.55
C ARG A 47 -4.32 14.28 3.08
N LEU A 48 -3.12 14.12 2.53
CA LEU A 48 -2.60 12.81 2.17
C LEU A 48 -1.89 12.15 3.36
N ARG A 49 -2.26 10.89 3.62
CA ARG A 49 -1.58 9.98 4.54
C ARG A 49 -1.28 8.64 3.85
N PRO A 50 -0.41 8.60 2.83
CA PRO A 50 -0.20 7.40 2.03
C PRO A 50 0.22 6.18 2.84
N HIS A 51 -0.24 5.01 2.42
CA HIS A 51 0.11 3.77 3.08
C HIS A 51 1.37 3.15 2.49
N VAL A 52 2.41 2.97 3.31
CA VAL A 52 3.73 2.48 2.85
C VAL A 52 3.83 0.97 2.60
N LYS A 53 2.78 0.20 2.90
CA LYS A 53 2.78 -1.27 2.75
C LYS A 53 3.07 -1.73 1.32
N THR A 54 2.79 -0.87 0.34
CA THR A 54 3.00 -1.16 -1.08
C THR A 54 4.49 -1.11 -1.44
N HIS A 55 5.24 -0.12 -0.95
CA HIS A 55 6.62 0.11 -1.41
C HIS A 55 7.69 -0.34 -0.43
N LYS A 56 7.44 -0.27 0.89
CA LYS A 56 8.36 -0.76 1.95
C LYS A 56 9.80 -0.23 1.87
N SER A 57 9.99 0.93 1.20
CA SER A 57 11.28 1.53 0.86
C SER A 57 11.39 2.97 1.39
N LYS A 58 12.57 3.32 1.92
CA LYS A 58 12.93 4.68 2.36
C LYS A 58 13.06 5.64 1.19
N GLU A 59 13.58 5.16 0.06
CA GLU A 59 13.79 5.93 -1.16
C GLU A 59 12.46 6.40 -1.73
N ALA A 60 11.47 5.49 -1.81
CA ALA A 60 10.09 5.84 -2.16
C ALA A 60 9.46 6.82 -1.15
N THR A 61 9.65 6.63 0.16
CA THR A 61 9.19 7.59 1.17
C THR A 61 9.82 8.98 0.96
N ALA A 62 11.11 9.05 0.65
CA ALA A 62 11.81 10.31 0.42
C ALA A 62 11.30 11.05 -0.82
N LEU A 63 10.80 10.34 -1.84
CA LEU A 63 10.13 10.97 -3.00
C LEU A 63 8.78 11.57 -2.58
N LEU A 64 7.98 10.85 -1.79
CA LEU A 64 6.70 11.35 -1.27
C LEU A 64 6.90 12.58 -0.36
N MET A 65 7.92 12.56 0.49
CA MET A 65 8.24 13.70 1.36
C MET A 65 8.72 14.93 0.58
N ARG A 66 9.54 14.73 -0.47
CA ARG A 66 9.93 15.82 -1.39
C ARG A 66 8.74 16.45 -2.11
N ALA A 67 7.68 15.68 -2.32
CA ALA A 67 6.40 16.15 -2.86
C ALA A 67 5.50 16.84 -1.81
N GLY A 68 5.98 17.06 -0.58
CA GLY A 68 5.27 17.77 0.48
C GLY A 68 4.40 16.88 1.39
N ILE A 69 4.41 15.57 1.19
CA ILE A 69 3.63 14.63 2.02
C ILE A 69 4.37 14.37 3.33
N THR A 70 3.76 14.75 4.45
CA THR A 70 4.39 14.64 5.79
C THR A 70 3.78 13.56 6.67
N LYS A 71 2.64 13.02 6.26
CA LYS A 71 1.84 12.03 7.00
C LYS A 71 1.87 10.68 6.29
N PHE A 72 2.01 9.61 7.05
CA PHE A 72 2.07 8.26 6.51
C PHE A 72 1.28 7.26 7.36
N LYS A 73 0.89 6.17 6.72
CA LYS A 73 0.23 5.02 7.34
C LYS A 73 1.06 3.76 7.13
N CYS A 74 1.17 2.94 8.16
CA CYS A 74 1.93 1.69 8.16
C CYS A 74 1.12 0.55 8.80
N ALA A 75 1.45 -0.69 8.47
CA ALA A 75 0.80 -1.90 8.96
C ALA A 75 1.70 -2.70 9.92
N THR A 76 2.99 -2.33 10.04
CA THR A 76 3.95 -3.06 10.88
C THR A 76 4.88 -2.11 11.63
N ILE A 77 5.47 -2.64 12.70
CA ILE A 77 6.52 -1.96 13.49
C ILE A 77 7.74 -1.64 12.61
N ALA A 78 8.16 -2.56 11.75
CA ALA A 78 9.27 -2.32 10.82
C ALA A 78 8.96 -1.18 9.82
N GLU A 79 7.72 -1.11 9.31
CA GLU A 79 7.31 0.01 8.46
C GLU A 79 7.25 1.33 9.24
N ALA A 80 6.81 1.32 10.50
CA ALA A 80 6.84 2.49 11.38
C ALA A 80 8.29 2.95 11.62
N GLU A 81 9.20 2.02 11.90
CA GLU A 81 10.62 2.32 12.07
C GLU A 81 11.26 2.85 10.78
N MET A 82 10.94 2.26 9.62
CA MET A 82 11.41 2.77 8.33
C MET A 82 10.96 4.22 8.07
N LEU A 83 9.72 4.54 8.39
CA LEU A 83 9.19 5.90 8.30
C LEU A 83 9.93 6.86 9.25
N ALA A 84 10.20 6.42 10.48
CA ALA A 84 10.99 7.16 11.45
C ALA A 84 12.42 7.44 10.97
N LEU A 85 13.08 6.41 10.43
CA LEU A 85 14.41 6.51 9.81
C LEU A 85 14.43 7.40 8.55
N SER A 86 13.27 7.68 7.97
CA SER A 86 13.07 8.60 6.85
C SER A 86 12.68 10.01 7.31
N LEU A 87 12.62 10.24 8.64
CA LEU A 87 12.22 11.51 9.26
C LEU A 87 10.77 11.92 8.93
N ALA A 88 9.88 10.94 8.71
CA ALA A 88 8.45 11.21 8.59
C ALA A 88 7.93 11.88 9.87
N LEU A 89 7.13 12.93 9.73
CA LEU A 89 6.70 13.74 10.88
C LEU A 89 5.54 13.09 11.64
N ASP A 90 4.62 12.43 10.93
CA ASP A 90 3.43 11.83 11.51
C ASP A 90 3.13 10.46 10.89
N VAL A 91 3.12 9.43 11.72
CA VAL A 91 3.01 8.02 11.34
C VAL A 91 1.86 7.35 12.10
N LEU A 92 0.86 6.89 11.35
CA LEU A 92 -0.22 6.06 11.88
C LEU A 92 0.11 4.58 11.69
N LEU A 93 0.27 3.85 12.79
CA LEU A 93 0.19 2.38 12.79
C LEU A 93 -1.28 1.99 12.67
N ALA A 94 -1.66 1.47 11.50
CA ALA A 94 -3.01 1.02 11.16
C ALA A 94 -3.36 -0.33 11.80
N TYR A 95 -3.04 -0.46 13.09
CA TYR A 95 -3.25 -1.63 13.92
C TYR A 95 -3.51 -1.19 15.35
N GLN A 96 -4.18 -2.06 16.09
CA GLN A 96 -4.25 -2.01 17.54
C GLN A 96 -3.09 -2.85 18.09
N PRO A 97 -1.98 -2.24 18.56
CA PRO A 97 -0.85 -3.01 19.01
C PRO A 97 -1.19 -3.74 20.31
N ALA A 98 -1.04 -5.07 20.30
CA ALA A 98 -1.29 -5.93 21.44
C ALA A 98 -0.04 -6.76 21.79
N GLY A 99 0.10 -7.11 23.06
CA GLY A 99 1.19 -7.93 23.58
C GLY A 99 2.58 -7.41 23.15
N PRO A 100 3.48 -8.25 22.61
CA PRO A 100 4.83 -7.84 22.21
C PRO A 100 4.86 -6.68 21.21
N LYS A 101 3.81 -6.52 20.38
CA LYS A 101 3.74 -5.43 19.39
C LYS A 101 3.58 -4.07 20.07
N LEU A 102 2.87 -4.01 21.21
CA LEU A 102 2.72 -2.78 22.00
C LEU A 102 4.06 -2.34 22.57
N MET A 103 4.83 -3.27 23.15
CA MET A 103 6.16 -2.97 23.68
C MET A 103 7.11 -2.45 22.59
N ARG A 104 7.12 -3.11 21.42
CA ARG A 104 7.92 -2.65 20.27
C ARG A 104 7.46 -1.28 19.74
N PHE A 105 6.16 -0.99 19.79
CA PHE A 105 5.62 0.32 19.38
C PHE A 105 6.05 1.43 20.35
N ILE A 106 5.99 1.18 21.65
CA ILE A 106 6.48 2.09 22.70
C ILE A 106 7.99 2.34 22.53
N GLU A 107 8.76 1.29 22.23
CA GLU A 107 10.19 1.41 21.98
C GLU A 107 10.50 2.32 20.79
N ILE A 108 9.76 2.17 19.67
CA ILE A 108 9.86 3.08 18.52
C ILE A 108 9.56 4.52 18.91
N ILE A 109 8.47 4.76 19.65
CA ILE A 109 8.08 6.12 20.09
C ILE A 109 9.21 6.78 20.88
N LYS A 110 9.81 6.04 21.81
CA LYS A 110 10.91 6.56 22.66
C LYS A 110 12.19 6.79 21.85
N ARG A 111 12.49 5.92 20.89
CA ARG A 111 13.71 5.98 20.08
C ARG A 111 13.68 7.11 19.05
N TYR A 112 12.51 7.45 18.53
CA TYR A 112 12.36 8.41 17.43
C TYR A 112 11.43 9.58 17.80
N PRO A 113 11.83 10.45 18.75
CA PRO A 113 10.96 11.53 19.25
C PRO A 113 10.62 12.61 18.22
N SER A 114 11.35 12.69 17.10
CA SER A 114 11.04 13.60 15.98
C SER A 114 9.85 13.14 15.13
N THR A 115 9.39 11.89 15.31
CA THR A 115 8.22 11.35 14.62
C THR A 115 7.07 11.18 15.61
N LYS A 116 5.92 11.78 15.30
CA LYS A 116 4.69 11.53 16.04
C LYS A 116 4.09 10.21 15.59
N PHE A 117 4.00 9.24 16.48
CA PHE A 117 3.30 7.98 16.19
C PHE A 117 1.90 7.97 16.79
N SER A 118 0.97 7.36 16.09
CA SER A 118 -0.38 7.04 16.59
C SER A 118 -0.76 5.61 16.23
N CYS A 119 -1.73 5.03 16.93
CA CYS A 119 -2.27 3.71 16.60
C CYS A 119 -3.80 3.68 16.61
N LEU A 120 -4.37 2.51 16.32
CA LEU A 120 -5.81 2.29 16.33
C LEU A 120 -6.27 1.63 17.63
N VAL A 121 -7.55 1.80 17.99
CA VAL A 121 -8.28 1.01 18.99
C VAL A 121 -9.73 0.80 18.52
N ASP A 122 -10.32 -0.37 18.78
CA ASP A 122 -11.75 -0.63 18.53
C ASP A 122 -12.47 -1.25 19.74
N ASN A 123 -11.76 -1.43 20.86
CA ASN A 123 -12.33 -2.00 22.07
C ASN A 123 -11.66 -1.44 23.31
N ILE A 124 -12.42 -1.44 24.42
CA ILE A 124 -11.99 -0.84 25.69
C ILE A 124 -10.81 -1.57 26.33
N ILE A 125 -10.69 -2.89 26.11
CA ILE A 125 -9.62 -3.72 26.68
C ILE A 125 -8.28 -3.28 26.10
N SER A 126 -8.21 -3.13 24.79
CA SER A 126 -7.01 -2.69 24.07
C SER A 126 -6.65 -1.25 24.44
N ALA A 127 -7.63 -0.35 24.50
CA ALA A 127 -7.41 1.03 24.92
C ALA A 127 -6.84 1.15 26.34
N LYS A 128 -7.39 0.41 27.30
CA LYS A 128 -6.88 0.35 28.69
C LYS A 128 -5.47 -0.20 28.76
N ASN A 129 -5.18 -1.27 28.02
CA ASN A 129 -3.85 -1.88 27.99
C ASN A 129 -2.81 -0.91 27.40
N ILE A 130 -3.12 -0.26 26.28
CA ILE A 130 -2.26 0.75 25.66
C ILE A 130 -2.01 1.91 26.63
N GLY A 131 -3.06 2.41 27.29
CA GLY A 131 -2.92 3.49 28.28
C GLY A 131 -2.07 3.11 29.49
N ALA A 132 -2.25 1.91 30.03
CA ALA A 132 -1.46 1.41 31.15
C ALA A 132 0.04 1.32 30.80
N GLU A 133 0.38 0.70 29.66
CA GLU A 133 1.78 0.56 29.21
C GLU A 133 2.41 1.91 28.83
N ALA A 134 1.65 2.80 28.20
CA ALA A 134 2.10 4.15 27.90
C ALA A 134 2.44 4.93 29.18
N LYS A 135 1.56 4.86 30.20
CA LYS A 135 1.79 5.47 31.51
C LYS A 135 3.00 4.88 32.22
N ALA A 136 3.15 3.55 32.21
CA ALA A 136 4.32 2.87 32.78
C ALA A 136 5.64 3.31 32.11
N ASN A 137 5.58 3.73 30.85
CA ASN A 137 6.71 4.23 30.08
C ASN A 137 6.83 5.76 30.04
N ASN A 138 6.01 6.51 30.80
CA ASN A 138 5.99 7.97 30.84
C ASN A 138 5.78 8.63 29.48
N ILE A 139 4.92 8.06 28.64
CA ILE A 139 4.53 8.63 27.34
C ILE A 139 3.01 8.73 27.22
N VAL A 140 2.55 9.49 26.22
CA VAL A 140 1.14 9.54 25.83
C VAL A 140 1.04 9.11 24.37
N ILE A 141 0.20 8.11 24.09
CA ILE A 141 0.02 7.57 22.74
C ILE A 141 -1.26 8.16 22.13
N PRO A 142 -1.16 8.94 21.04
CA PRO A 142 -2.33 9.35 20.27
C PRO A 142 -3.02 8.14 19.62
N VAL A 143 -4.36 8.06 19.70
CA VAL A 143 -5.13 6.94 19.15
C VAL A 143 -6.37 7.38 18.35
N PHE A 144 -6.68 6.62 17.30
CA PHE A 144 -7.92 6.72 16.54
C PHE A 144 -8.86 5.55 16.88
N ILE A 145 -10.18 5.78 16.86
CA ILE A 145 -11.14 4.68 16.86
C ILE A 145 -11.16 4.05 15.45
N ASP A 146 -10.87 2.74 15.35
CA ASP A 146 -11.05 1.98 14.10
C ASP A 146 -12.53 1.62 13.93
N LEU A 147 -13.12 2.05 12.82
CA LEU A 147 -14.53 1.86 12.53
C LEU A 147 -14.73 0.77 11.47
N ASN A 148 -15.60 -0.20 11.77
CA ASN A 148 -16.06 -1.17 10.79
C ASN A 148 -17.24 -0.60 10.00
N ILE A 149 -16.95 -0.16 8.78
CA ILE A 149 -17.94 0.37 7.83
C ILE A 149 -18.35 -0.67 6.76
N GLY A 150 -18.37 -1.95 7.13
CA GLY A 150 -18.79 -3.06 6.26
C GLY A 150 -17.67 -4.01 5.81
N MET A 151 -16.40 -3.70 6.09
CA MET A 151 -15.28 -4.59 5.73
C MET A 151 -15.25 -5.87 6.57
N ASN A 152 -15.83 -5.85 7.79
CA ASN A 152 -15.95 -7.00 8.69
C ASN A 152 -14.61 -7.72 8.95
N ARG A 153 -13.55 -6.93 9.18
CA ARG A 153 -12.20 -7.41 9.48
C ARG A 153 -11.71 -7.00 10.87
N THR A 154 -11.78 -5.70 11.15
CA THR A 154 -11.48 -5.05 12.43
C THR A 154 -12.41 -3.85 12.54
N GLY A 155 -12.45 -3.22 13.71
CA GLY A 155 -13.18 -1.99 13.93
C GLY A 155 -14.53 -2.22 14.63
N ILE A 156 -14.93 -1.21 15.39
CA ILE A 156 -16.24 -1.14 16.02
C ILE A 156 -17.24 -0.54 15.03
N THR A 157 -18.46 -1.03 14.99
CA THR A 157 -19.49 -0.47 14.11
C THR A 157 -19.81 0.96 14.57
N PRO A 158 -19.84 1.97 13.66
CA PRO A 158 -20.27 3.32 14.01
C PRO A 158 -21.65 3.33 14.67
N GLY A 159 -21.82 4.13 15.72
CA GLY A 159 -23.05 4.21 16.49
C GLY A 159 -22.78 4.49 17.98
N ASP A 160 -23.79 4.30 18.82
CA ASP A 160 -23.73 4.63 20.25
C ASP A 160 -22.58 3.92 20.98
N GLU A 161 -22.35 2.64 20.71
CA GLU A 161 -21.25 1.88 21.33
C GLU A 161 -19.87 2.45 20.96
N ALA A 162 -19.68 2.87 19.70
CA ALA A 162 -18.44 3.50 19.26
C ALA A 162 -18.25 4.90 19.86
N ILE A 163 -19.34 5.65 20.06
CA ILE A 163 -19.33 6.95 20.74
C ILE A 163 -18.96 6.77 22.22
N GLU A 164 -19.54 5.80 22.90
CA GLU A 164 -19.21 5.50 24.29
C GLU A 164 -17.76 4.99 24.44
N LEU A 165 -17.27 4.21 23.48
CA LEU A 165 -15.85 3.86 23.43
C LEU A 165 -14.96 5.10 23.25
N TYR A 166 -15.31 6.02 22.35
CA TYR A 166 -14.56 7.27 22.14
C TYR A 166 -14.49 8.08 23.44
N LYS A 167 -15.63 8.28 24.11
CA LYS A 167 -15.75 8.98 25.40
C LYS A 167 -14.92 8.30 26.49
N ALA A 168 -15.00 6.97 26.58
CA ALA A 168 -14.22 6.21 27.54
C ALA A 168 -12.71 6.37 27.29
N CYS A 169 -12.26 6.21 26.04
CA CYS A 169 -10.86 6.38 25.67
C CYS A 169 -10.33 7.79 25.95
N ASN A 170 -11.16 8.83 25.80
CA ASN A 170 -10.77 10.21 26.13
C ASN A 170 -10.40 10.40 27.61
N ASN A 171 -10.88 9.52 28.49
CA ASN A 171 -10.62 9.56 29.93
C ASN A 171 -9.53 8.58 30.40
N ILE A 172 -8.93 7.79 29.49
CA ILE A 172 -7.88 6.82 29.86
C ILE A 172 -6.51 7.53 29.93
N PRO A 173 -5.82 7.53 31.09
CA PRO A 173 -4.47 8.05 31.19
C PRO A 173 -3.49 7.30 30.28
N GLY A 174 -2.53 8.02 29.69
CA GLY A 174 -1.52 7.43 28.80
C GLY A 174 -1.93 7.34 27.33
N ILE A 175 -3.19 7.59 26.98
CA ILE A 175 -3.62 7.77 25.58
C ILE A 175 -4.20 9.17 25.36
N LYS A 176 -4.23 9.59 24.09
CA LYS A 176 -4.89 10.82 23.65
C LYS A 176 -5.78 10.51 22.45
N MET A 177 -7.09 10.71 22.59
CA MET A 177 -8.00 10.60 21.46
C MET A 177 -7.70 11.69 20.43
N ILE A 178 -7.55 11.30 19.17
CA ILE A 178 -7.28 12.24 18.06
C ILE A 178 -8.28 12.15 16.90
N GLY A 179 -9.00 11.04 16.76
CA GLY A 179 -9.86 10.90 15.59
C GLY A 179 -10.53 9.56 15.40
N LEU A 180 -11.07 9.40 14.19
CA LEU A 180 -11.71 8.20 13.66
C LEU A 180 -10.90 7.67 12.46
N HIS A 181 -10.89 6.37 12.29
CA HIS A 181 -10.28 5.68 11.15
C HIS A 181 -11.33 4.78 10.50
N ALA A 182 -11.55 4.94 9.19
CA ALA A 182 -12.57 4.20 8.45
C ALA A 182 -11.97 3.63 7.15
N TYR A 183 -11.60 2.34 7.17
CA TYR A 183 -11.01 1.69 6.00
C TYR A 183 -12.05 0.88 5.23
N ASP A 184 -12.25 1.27 3.98
CA ASP A 184 -13.28 0.80 3.04
C ASP A 184 -12.70 -0.10 1.93
N GLY A 185 -11.62 -0.84 2.22
CA GLY A 185 -10.92 -1.63 1.21
C GLY A 185 -11.71 -2.80 0.58
N HIS A 186 -12.96 -3.01 1.00
CA HIS A 186 -13.92 -3.96 0.42
C HIS A 186 -14.73 -3.33 -0.74
N ILE A 187 -14.83 -2.00 -0.79
CA ILE A 187 -15.56 -1.27 -1.83
C ILE A 187 -14.67 -1.19 -3.07
N ARG A 188 -14.98 -2.02 -4.07
CA ARG A 188 -14.14 -2.23 -5.27
C ARG A 188 -14.93 -2.30 -6.58
N ASN A 189 -16.18 -1.85 -6.57
CA ASN A 189 -17.02 -1.86 -7.77
C ASN A 189 -16.29 -1.15 -8.92
N PRO A 190 -16.14 -1.77 -10.11
CA PRO A 190 -15.38 -1.18 -11.21
C PRO A 190 -16.07 0.04 -11.84
N ASP A 191 -17.37 0.19 -11.64
CA ASP A 191 -18.09 1.40 -12.02
C ASP A 191 -17.93 2.47 -10.92
N ILE A 192 -17.33 3.60 -11.26
CA ILE A 192 -17.11 4.71 -10.32
C ILE A 192 -18.43 5.27 -9.76
N GLN A 193 -19.53 5.26 -10.50
CA GLN A 193 -20.81 5.78 -10.03
C GLN A 193 -21.36 4.88 -8.92
N GLN A 194 -21.40 3.58 -9.18
CA GLN A 194 -21.84 2.60 -8.18
C GLN A 194 -20.88 2.54 -6.98
N ARG A 195 -19.56 2.62 -7.22
CA ARG A 195 -18.55 2.73 -6.16
C ARG A 195 -18.73 3.99 -5.31
N THR A 196 -19.17 5.09 -5.91
CA THR A 196 -19.47 6.34 -5.19
C THR A 196 -20.66 6.15 -4.26
N ILE A 197 -21.75 5.56 -4.75
CA ILE A 197 -22.93 5.24 -3.93
C ILE A 197 -22.55 4.34 -2.74
N GLU A 198 -21.88 3.22 -3.00
CA GLU A 198 -21.42 2.28 -1.96
C GLU A 198 -20.51 2.98 -0.93
N CYS A 199 -19.60 3.84 -1.40
CA CYS A 199 -18.69 4.60 -0.54
C CYS A 199 -19.41 5.66 0.29
N ASP A 200 -20.39 6.37 -0.27
CA ASP A 200 -21.19 7.37 0.44
C ASP A 200 -22.04 6.69 1.53
N GLU A 201 -22.76 5.62 1.19
CA GLU A 201 -23.59 4.84 2.12
C GLU A 201 -22.78 4.28 3.29
N ALA A 202 -21.62 3.67 3.01
CA ALA A 202 -20.75 3.13 4.05
C ALA A 202 -20.12 4.21 4.94
N PHE A 203 -19.93 5.43 4.43
CA PHE A 203 -19.25 6.51 5.13
C PHE A 203 -20.20 7.42 5.92
N GLU A 204 -21.48 7.49 5.54
CA GLU A 204 -22.49 8.32 6.21
C GLU A 204 -22.56 8.12 7.74
N PRO A 205 -22.55 6.89 8.30
CA PRO A 205 -22.52 6.69 9.75
C PRO A 205 -21.28 7.28 10.45
N VAL A 206 -20.15 7.39 9.74
CA VAL A 206 -18.92 8.01 10.27
C VAL A 206 -19.11 9.52 10.45
N LEU A 207 -19.77 10.17 9.49
CA LEU A 207 -20.10 11.60 9.57
C LEU A 207 -21.12 11.89 10.66
N GLN A 208 -22.14 11.04 10.80
CA GLN A 208 -23.12 11.13 11.88
C GLN A 208 -22.44 11.01 13.24
N MET A 209 -21.56 10.02 13.42
CA MET A 209 -20.77 9.88 14.64
C MET A 209 -19.88 11.10 14.92
N GLN A 210 -19.22 11.65 13.90
CA GLN A 210 -18.41 12.88 14.04
C GLN A 210 -19.26 14.06 14.53
N ASN A 211 -20.45 14.25 13.96
CA ASN A 211 -21.38 15.32 14.34
C ASN A 211 -21.89 15.14 15.78
N THR A 212 -22.21 13.91 16.20
CA THR A 212 -22.61 13.63 17.58
C THR A 212 -21.49 13.95 18.57
N LEU A 213 -20.25 13.53 18.28
CA LEU A 213 -19.09 13.86 19.11
C LEU A 213 -18.86 15.37 19.21
N LEU A 214 -19.04 16.11 18.12
CA LEU A 214 -18.96 17.56 18.12
C LEU A 214 -20.08 18.19 18.97
N GLY A 215 -21.31 17.68 18.87
CA GLY A 215 -22.46 18.09 19.68
C GLY A 215 -22.27 17.82 21.17
N ASP A 216 -21.56 16.75 21.51
CA ASP A 216 -21.17 16.40 22.88
C ASP A 216 -20.00 17.27 23.43
N GLY A 217 -19.50 18.22 22.62
CA GLY A 217 -18.46 19.18 23.02
C GLY A 217 -17.02 18.70 22.84
N PHE A 218 -16.80 17.57 22.15
CA PHE A 218 -15.44 17.16 21.79
C PHE A 218 -14.89 18.01 20.63
N PRO A 219 -13.56 18.19 20.54
CA PRO A 219 -12.94 18.76 19.35
C PRO A 219 -13.30 17.94 18.11
N GLU A 220 -13.43 18.60 16.95
CA GLU A 220 -13.74 17.93 15.68
C GLU A 220 -12.72 16.80 15.42
N PRO A 221 -13.15 15.52 15.43
CA PRO A 221 -12.26 14.39 15.23
C PRO A 221 -11.62 14.42 13.84
N ILE A 222 -10.31 14.16 13.76
CA ILE A 222 -9.64 13.90 12.47
C ILE A 222 -10.19 12.57 11.93
N ILE A 223 -10.57 12.52 10.66
CA ILE A 223 -10.99 11.26 10.02
C ILE A 223 -9.94 10.83 9.01
N VAL A 224 -9.37 9.64 9.20
CA VAL A 224 -8.50 8.97 8.21
C VAL A 224 -9.31 7.90 7.49
N ALA A 225 -9.44 8.02 6.16
CA ALA A 225 -10.24 7.09 5.37
C ALA A 225 -9.63 6.78 4.00
N GLY A 226 -10.23 5.79 3.33
CA GLY A 226 -9.97 5.49 1.94
C GLY A 226 -8.83 4.50 1.70
N GLY A 227 -9.13 3.49 0.88
CA GLY A 227 -8.14 2.77 0.07
C GLY A 227 -7.92 3.45 -1.29
N SER A 228 -7.08 2.86 -2.13
CA SER A 228 -6.87 3.35 -3.50
C SER A 228 -8.16 3.39 -4.35
N PRO A 229 -9.11 2.43 -4.29
CA PRO A 229 -10.33 2.50 -5.11
C PRO A 229 -11.23 3.69 -4.78
N THR A 230 -11.38 3.99 -3.49
CA THR A 230 -12.30 5.01 -2.98
C THR A 230 -11.64 6.37 -2.77
N PHE A 231 -10.31 6.46 -2.93
CA PHE A 231 -9.56 7.70 -2.81
C PHE A 231 -10.15 8.87 -3.61
N PRO A 232 -10.51 8.73 -4.91
CA PRO A 232 -11.07 9.85 -5.68
C PRO A 232 -12.39 10.40 -5.11
N ILE A 233 -13.12 9.57 -4.35
CA ILE A 233 -14.39 9.93 -3.72
C ILE A 233 -14.10 10.66 -2.40
N HIS A 234 -13.26 10.09 -1.52
CA HIS A 234 -12.83 10.73 -0.27
C HIS A 234 -12.07 12.04 -0.49
N ALA A 235 -11.31 12.16 -1.58
CA ALA A 235 -10.59 13.38 -1.92
C ALA A 235 -11.54 14.59 -2.13
N LYS A 236 -12.81 14.36 -2.51
CA LYS A 236 -13.83 15.42 -2.61
C LYS A 236 -14.34 15.88 -1.24
N ARG A 237 -14.18 15.06 -0.19
CA ARG A 237 -14.58 15.37 1.19
C ARG A 237 -13.46 16.16 1.88
N LYS A 238 -13.63 17.49 1.94
CA LYS A 238 -12.58 18.47 2.30
C LYS A 238 -11.88 18.27 3.64
N LYS A 239 -12.51 17.59 4.61
CA LYS A 239 -11.96 17.38 5.96
C LYS A 239 -11.37 15.99 6.18
N ILE A 240 -11.31 15.15 5.16
CA ILE A 240 -10.87 13.76 5.29
C ILE A 240 -9.39 13.63 4.92
N GLU A 241 -8.62 12.98 5.78
CA GLU A 241 -7.28 12.52 5.47
C GLU A 241 -7.35 11.21 4.66
N CYS A 242 -6.88 11.25 3.42
CA CYS A 242 -6.95 10.15 2.47
C CYS A 242 -5.70 9.25 2.59
N SER A 243 -5.89 7.93 2.65
CA SER A 243 -4.79 6.97 2.85
C SER A 243 -4.52 5.96 1.72
N PRO A 244 -4.51 6.35 0.43
CA PRO A 244 -4.18 5.42 -0.66
C PRO A 244 -2.71 4.96 -0.56
N GLY A 245 -2.38 3.79 -1.11
CA GLY A 245 -1.01 3.26 -1.08
C GLY A 245 -0.55 2.73 -2.44
N THR A 246 -1.42 2.00 -3.12
CA THR A 246 -1.07 1.32 -4.37
C THR A 246 -0.70 2.25 -5.51
N PHE A 247 -1.16 3.51 -5.48
CA PHE A 247 -0.93 4.49 -6.54
C PHE A 247 0.55 4.65 -6.94
N ILE A 248 1.49 4.44 -6.00
CA ILE A 248 2.91 4.68 -6.25
C ILE A 248 3.48 3.78 -7.36
N TYR A 249 3.02 2.53 -7.43
CA TYR A 249 3.46 1.55 -8.42
C TYR A 249 2.35 1.14 -9.39
N TRP A 250 1.10 1.19 -8.94
CA TRP A 250 -0.06 0.62 -9.61
C TRP A 250 0.09 -0.89 -9.90
N ASP A 251 -1.00 -1.56 -10.26
CA ASP A 251 -0.98 -2.97 -10.66
C ASP A 251 -2.11 -3.30 -11.64
N LYS A 252 -2.07 -4.50 -12.22
CA LYS A 252 -3.06 -4.89 -13.26
C LYS A 252 -4.47 -4.96 -12.68
N GLY A 253 -4.65 -5.42 -11.45
CA GLY A 253 -5.96 -5.48 -10.80
C GLY A 253 -6.58 -4.09 -10.67
N TYR A 254 -5.82 -3.11 -10.19
CA TYR A 254 -6.25 -1.72 -10.10
C TYR A 254 -6.46 -1.07 -11.47
N LEU A 255 -5.63 -1.38 -12.47
CA LEU A 255 -5.82 -0.87 -13.83
C LEU A 255 -7.14 -1.34 -14.47
N LEU A 256 -7.60 -2.55 -14.14
CA LEU A 256 -8.86 -3.09 -14.63
C LEU A 256 -10.09 -2.54 -13.88
N THR A 257 -9.95 -2.30 -12.58
CA THR A 257 -11.06 -1.94 -11.67
C THR A 257 -11.20 -0.45 -11.40
N CYS A 258 -10.15 0.35 -11.59
CA CYS A 258 -10.11 1.79 -11.28
C CYS A 258 -9.71 2.58 -12.53
N LYS A 259 -10.42 2.38 -13.64
CA LYS A 259 -10.11 2.96 -14.96
C LYS A 259 -10.14 4.49 -14.99
N GLU A 260 -10.86 5.10 -14.05
CA GLU A 260 -10.96 6.55 -13.91
C GLU A 260 -9.73 7.20 -13.26
N GLN A 261 -8.83 6.40 -12.68
CA GLN A 261 -7.59 6.88 -12.08
C GLN A 261 -6.45 6.78 -13.09
N ALA A 262 -5.82 7.92 -13.38
CA ALA A 262 -4.76 8.03 -14.37
C ALA A 262 -3.38 7.55 -13.85
N PHE A 263 -3.35 6.71 -12.81
CA PHE A 263 -2.11 6.10 -12.34
C PHE A 263 -1.60 5.08 -13.36
N ILE A 264 -0.28 5.00 -13.47
CA ILE A 264 0.40 4.17 -14.46
C ILE A 264 1.25 3.10 -13.78
N PRO A 265 1.49 1.95 -14.43
CA PRO A 265 2.42 0.95 -13.93
C PRO A 265 3.81 1.56 -13.77
N ALA A 266 4.43 1.39 -12.61
CA ALA A 266 5.79 1.87 -12.33
C ALA A 266 6.69 0.79 -11.72
N ALA A 267 6.22 -0.45 -11.61
CA ALA A 267 7.03 -1.59 -11.22
C ALA A 267 6.67 -2.83 -12.05
N LEU A 268 7.67 -3.62 -12.42
CA LEU A 268 7.54 -4.85 -13.19
C LEU A 268 8.41 -5.95 -12.57
N VAL A 269 8.09 -7.20 -12.85
CA VAL A 269 8.92 -8.36 -12.55
C VAL A 269 9.53 -8.87 -13.84
N ILE A 270 10.86 -8.82 -13.92
CA ILE A 270 11.66 -9.38 -15.00
C ILE A 270 11.73 -10.88 -14.81
N SER A 271 11.49 -11.63 -15.88
CA SER A 271 11.65 -13.08 -15.93
C SER A 271 12.33 -13.47 -17.24
N ARG A 272 12.97 -14.63 -17.28
CA ARG A 272 13.57 -15.20 -18.48
C ARG A 272 13.03 -16.58 -18.78
N ILE A 273 13.03 -16.91 -20.06
CA ILE A 273 12.81 -18.29 -20.53
C ILE A 273 14.06 -19.11 -20.22
N ILE A 274 13.90 -20.13 -19.39
CA ILE A 274 14.99 -21.01 -18.95
C ILE A 274 14.92 -22.40 -19.59
N SER A 275 13.79 -22.77 -20.19
CA SER A 275 13.66 -24.03 -20.92
C SER A 275 12.54 -23.99 -21.96
N LEU A 276 12.70 -24.81 -23.01
CA LEU A 276 11.73 -25.06 -24.08
C LEU A 276 11.42 -26.57 -24.15
N PRO A 277 10.61 -27.15 -23.24
CA PRO A 277 10.41 -28.60 -23.19
C PRO A 277 9.70 -29.21 -24.41
N SER A 278 9.00 -28.40 -25.21
CA SER A 278 8.39 -28.79 -26.49
C SER A 278 8.15 -27.57 -27.36
N ASP A 279 7.74 -27.76 -28.61
CA ASP A 279 7.50 -26.70 -29.62
C ASP A 279 6.54 -25.58 -29.19
N THR A 280 5.74 -25.80 -28.15
CA THR A 280 4.80 -24.80 -27.60
C THR A 280 5.01 -24.52 -26.12
N LYS A 281 5.79 -25.32 -25.39
CA LYS A 281 5.91 -25.17 -23.94
C LYS A 281 7.16 -24.39 -23.60
N LEU A 282 6.98 -23.34 -22.81
CA LEU A 282 8.08 -22.55 -22.26
C LEU A 282 8.09 -22.70 -20.73
N CYS A 283 9.28 -22.72 -20.15
CA CYS A 283 9.49 -22.63 -18.72
C CYS A 283 10.20 -21.31 -18.42
N LEU A 284 9.62 -20.53 -17.52
CA LEU A 284 10.14 -19.24 -17.08
C LEU A 284 10.62 -19.35 -15.64
N ASP A 285 11.63 -18.58 -15.27
CA ASP A 285 12.15 -18.44 -13.90
C ASP A 285 11.24 -17.62 -12.95
N LEU A 286 9.92 -17.67 -13.17
CA LEU A 286 8.94 -16.90 -12.40
C LEU A 286 8.03 -17.81 -11.55
N GLY A 287 8.55 -18.33 -10.46
CA GLY A 287 7.74 -19.10 -9.52
C GLY A 287 6.89 -18.25 -8.56
N HIS A 288 6.10 -18.92 -7.72
CA HIS A 288 5.26 -18.25 -6.72
C HIS A 288 6.05 -17.62 -5.55
N LYS A 289 7.37 -17.84 -5.47
CA LYS A 289 8.27 -17.10 -4.57
C LYS A 289 8.73 -15.75 -5.13
N SER A 290 8.40 -15.46 -6.40
CA SER A 290 8.82 -14.26 -7.13
C SER A 290 7.64 -13.41 -7.60
N ILE A 291 6.41 -13.88 -7.42
CA ILE A 291 5.19 -13.11 -7.71
C ILE A 291 4.10 -13.45 -6.70
N ALA A 292 3.25 -12.47 -6.40
CA ALA A 292 2.04 -12.66 -5.63
C ALA A 292 1.18 -13.82 -6.16
N SER A 293 0.93 -14.82 -5.30
CA SER A 293 0.29 -16.08 -5.69
C SER A 293 -1.11 -16.28 -5.12
N GLU A 294 -1.68 -15.28 -4.43
CA GLU A 294 -2.99 -15.37 -3.78
C GLU A 294 -4.16 -15.42 -4.77
N ASN A 295 -3.94 -14.95 -6.00
CA ASN A 295 -4.94 -14.99 -7.06
C ASN A 295 -4.81 -16.28 -7.90
N ALA A 296 -5.85 -16.56 -8.67
CA ALA A 296 -5.83 -17.60 -9.71
C ALA A 296 -4.64 -17.40 -10.65
N LEU A 297 -4.14 -18.49 -11.23
CA LEU A 297 -2.88 -18.53 -11.98
C LEU A 297 -2.82 -17.48 -13.10
N ASP A 298 -3.91 -17.31 -13.84
CA ASP A 298 -4.12 -16.34 -14.91
C ASP A 298 -4.16 -14.87 -14.43
N ASN A 299 -4.32 -14.66 -13.12
CA ASN A 299 -4.39 -13.36 -12.46
C ASN A 299 -3.21 -13.14 -11.49
N ARG A 300 -2.01 -13.63 -11.83
CA ARG A 300 -0.77 -13.36 -11.05
C ARG A 300 0.14 -12.33 -11.71
N VAL A 301 0.34 -12.43 -13.02
CA VAL A 301 1.19 -11.54 -13.81
C VAL A 301 0.69 -11.44 -15.25
N TYR A 302 0.94 -10.31 -15.90
CA TYR A 302 0.66 -10.09 -17.32
C TYR A 302 1.94 -9.68 -18.06
N PHE A 303 2.40 -10.47 -19.03
CA PHE A 303 3.61 -10.15 -19.78
C PHE A 303 3.31 -9.11 -20.87
N LEU A 304 3.99 -7.96 -20.79
CA LEU A 304 3.76 -6.83 -21.71
C LEU A 304 4.20 -7.13 -23.14
N ASN A 305 5.27 -7.90 -23.30
CA ASN A 305 5.87 -8.28 -24.58
C ASN A 305 5.52 -9.71 -25.03
N ALA A 306 4.65 -10.40 -24.29
CA ALA A 306 4.22 -11.77 -24.58
C ALA A 306 2.75 -12.02 -24.14
N PRO A 307 1.80 -11.16 -24.53
CA PRO A 307 0.42 -11.22 -24.03
C PRO A 307 -0.37 -12.46 -24.46
N GLU A 308 0.14 -13.20 -25.45
CA GLU A 308 -0.48 -14.41 -26.00
C GLU A 308 -0.17 -15.70 -25.21
N LEU A 309 0.80 -15.66 -24.30
CA LEU A 309 1.20 -16.82 -23.50
C LEU A 309 0.07 -17.27 -22.56
N LYS A 310 -0.25 -18.56 -22.60
CA LYS A 310 -1.27 -19.19 -21.73
C LYS A 310 -0.60 -19.88 -20.56
N PHE A 311 -1.10 -19.65 -19.34
CA PHE A 311 -0.45 -20.18 -18.15
C PHE A 311 -0.97 -21.59 -17.87
N ILE A 312 -0.06 -22.55 -17.70
CA ILE A 312 -0.38 -23.97 -17.54
C ILE A 312 -0.22 -24.40 -16.09
N GLY A 313 0.86 -23.96 -15.43
CA GLY A 313 1.13 -24.30 -14.04
C GLY A 313 2.27 -23.46 -13.47
N GLN A 314 2.33 -23.36 -12.15
CA GLN A 314 3.39 -22.63 -11.46
C GLN A 314 3.85 -23.40 -10.21
N SER A 315 5.16 -23.49 -10.02
CA SER A 315 5.81 -24.06 -8.84
C SER A 315 6.57 -22.97 -8.07
N GLU A 316 7.40 -23.37 -7.10
CA GLU A 316 8.12 -22.42 -6.24
C GLU A 316 8.97 -21.43 -7.03
N GLU A 317 9.66 -21.90 -8.07
CA GLU A 317 10.63 -21.14 -8.87
C GLU A 317 10.33 -21.13 -10.37
N HIS A 318 9.26 -21.80 -10.84
CA HIS A 318 8.99 -21.94 -12.27
C HIS A 318 7.55 -21.59 -12.63
N LEU A 319 7.37 -20.92 -13.77
CA LEU A 319 6.08 -20.76 -14.45
C LEU A 319 6.13 -21.51 -15.80
N ILE A 320 5.19 -22.42 -15.99
CA ILE A 320 4.99 -23.14 -17.25
C ILE A 320 3.91 -22.42 -18.04
N VAL A 321 4.25 -22.04 -19.27
CA VAL A 321 3.33 -21.42 -20.21
C VAL A 321 3.30 -22.18 -21.53
N GLU A 322 2.22 -21.97 -22.26
CA GLU A 322 2.06 -22.42 -23.63
C GLU A 322 2.05 -21.21 -24.58
N ALA A 323 2.90 -21.28 -25.60
CA ALA A 323 3.04 -20.33 -26.67
C ALA A 323 2.39 -20.86 -27.97
N PRO A 324 2.10 -19.99 -28.96
CA PRO A 324 1.67 -20.42 -30.29
C PRO A 324 2.70 -21.35 -30.95
N LYS A 325 2.25 -22.30 -31.77
CA LYS A 325 3.09 -23.34 -32.40
C LYS A 325 4.31 -22.81 -33.17
N ASP A 326 4.20 -21.63 -33.78
CA ASP A 326 5.26 -21.04 -34.61
C ASP A 326 5.92 -19.84 -33.91
N HIS A 327 5.99 -19.86 -32.57
CA HIS A 327 6.62 -18.79 -31.80
C HIS A 327 8.13 -18.67 -32.09
N SER A 328 8.69 -17.49 -31.85
CA SER A 328 10.12 -17.21 -32.04
C SER A 328 10.93 -17.12 -30.74
N TYR A 329 10.31 -17.39 -29.59
CA TYR A 329 10.97 -17.38 -28.27
C TYR A 329 12.19 -18.28 -28.19
N LYS A 330 13.23 -17.81 -27.50
CA LYS A 330 14.51 -18.49 -27.26
C LYS A 330 14.81 -18.55 -25.77
N ILE A 331 15.66 -19.50 -25.38
CA ILE A 331 16.25 -19.54 -24.04
C ILE A 331 17.00 -18.22 -23.80
N GLY A 332 16.76 -17.60 -22.66
CA GLY A 332 17.32 -16.31 -22.26
C GLY A 332 16.48 -15.10 -22.64
N ASP A 333 15.45 -15.24 -23.49
CA ASP A 333 14.56 -14.13 -23.82
C ASP A 333 13.91 -13.57 -22.54
N VAL A 334 13.86 -12.24 -22.45
CA VAL A 334 13.36 -11.52 -21.30
C VAL A 334 11.88 -11.21 -21.46
N LEU A 335 11.11 -11.47 -20.42
CA LEU A 335 9.71 -11.12 -20.30
C LEU A 335 9.49 -10.09 -19.20
N TYR A 336 8.68 -9.09 -19.54
CA TYR A 336 8.36 -7.97 -18.67
C TYR A 336 7.00 -8.17 -18.03
N GLY A 337 6.99 -8.78 -16.85
CA GLY A 337 5.80 -9.16 -16.10
C GLY A 337 5.20 -7.99 -15.33
N PHE A 338 3.97 -7.60 -15.65
CA PHE A 338 3.20 -6.64 -14.87
C PHE A 338 2.39 -7.38 -13.79
N PRO A 339 2.70 -7.19 -12.49
CA PRO A 339 2.02 -7.93 -11.43
C PRO A 339 0.52 -7.63 -11.38
N TYR A 340 -0.27 -8.65 -11.04
CA TYR A 340 -1.70 -8.43 -10.78
C TYR A 340 -1.96 -7.71 -9.47
N HIS A 341 -1.16 -8.02 -8.45
CA HIS A 341 -1.20 -7.34 -7.16
C HIS A 341 0.23 -7.01 -6.71
N ILE A 342 0.55 -5.72 -6.71
CA ILE A 342 1.94 -5.28 -6.48
C ILE A 342 2.36 -5.38 -5.01
N CYS A 343 1.46 -5.20 -4.04
CA CYS A 343 1.82 -5.14 -2.62
C CYS A 343 2.46 -6.43 -2.09
N PRO A 344 1.85 -7.62 -2.25
CA PRO A 344 2.48 -8.89 -1.87
C PRO A 344 3.69 -9.22 -2.76
N THR A 345 3.68 -8.83 -4.04
CA THR A 345 4.85 -9.01 -4.92
C THR A 345 6.08 -8.28 -4.37
N VAL A 346 5.95 -6.99 -4.03
CA VAL A 346 7.06 -6.19 -3.46
C VAL A 346 7.60 -6.80 -2.16
N ALA A 347 6.73 -7.41 -1.36
CA ALA A 347 7.15 -8.07 -0.13
C ALA A 347 8.02 -9.34 -0.34
N LEU A 348 8.13 -9.85 -1.57
CA LEU A 348 8.98 -10.99 -1.93
C LEU A 348 10.43 -10.58 -2.23
N TYR A 349 10.67 -9.31 -2.57
CA TYR A 349 12.00 -8.79 -2.93
C TYR A 349 12.67 -8.00 -1.80
N GLU A 350 13.96 -8.24 -1.56
CA GLU A 350 14.78 -7.44 -0.62
C GLU A 350 15.13 -6.07 -1.20
N ARG A 351 15.35 -6.05 -2.51
CA ARG A 351 15.81 -4.90 -3.28
C ARG A 351 15.22 -4.95 -4.68
N ALA A 352 15.15 -3.79 -5.33
CA ALA A 352 14.71 -3.67 -6.71
C ALA A 352 15.66 -2.73 -7.45
N PRO A 353 16.21 -3.15 -8.61
CA PRO A 353 16.88 -2.23 -9.52
C PRO A 353 15.94 -1.08 -9.92
N VAL A 354 16.51 0.12 -9.98
CA VAL A 354 15.79 1.36 -10.30
C VAL A 354 16.14 1.77 -11.71
N ILE A 355 15.13 1.93 -12.54
CA ILE A 355 15.24 2.30 -13.94
C ILE A 355 14.95 3.78 -14.10
N GLN A 356 15.90 4.49 -14.72
CA GLN A 356 15.78 5.88 -15.12
C GLN A 356 16.27 6.01 -16.56
N ASN A 357 15.52 6.69 -17.43
CA ASN A 357 15.88 6.80 -18.86
C ASN A 357 16.25 5.44 -19.50
N ASN A 358 15.50 4.39 -19.13
CA ASN A 358 15.68 3.02 -19.63
C ASN A 358 17.03 2.37 -19.27
N ILE A 359 17.77 2.88 -18.28
CA ILE A 359 19.00 2.25 -17.77
C ILE A 359 18.90 1.99 -16.26
N VAL A 360 19.66 1.02 -15.76
CA VAL A 360 19.80 0.78 -14.32
C VAL A 360 20.60 1.91 -13.68
N SER A 361 19.97 2.59 -12.72
CA SER A 361 20.54 3.76 -12.02
C SER A 361 20.96 3.48 -10.58
N GLY A 362 20.59 2.31 -10.04
CA GLY A 362 20.85 1.91 -8.67
C GLY A 362 19.81 0.89 -8.20
N GLU A 363 19.63 0.79 -6.88
CA GLU A 363 18.64 -0.09 -6.25
C GLU A 363 17.89 0.62 -5.12
N TRP A 364 16.62 0.28 -4.91
CA TRP A 364 15.88 0.62 -3.70
C TRP A 364 15.75 -0.61 -2.82
N LYS A 365 15.87 -0.42 -1.50
CA LYS A 365 15.71 -1.51 -0.54
C LYS A 365 14.31 -1.52 0.03
N MET A 366 13.69 -2.69 0.03
CA MET A 366 12.39 -2.93 0.66
C MET A 366 12.60 -3.25 2.14
N ILE A 367 13.33 -2.39 2.84
CA ILE A 367 13.87 -2.65 4.18
C ILE A 367 12.79 -3.03 5.20
N SER A 368 11.54 -2.55 5.04
CA SER A 368 10.44 -2.92 5.93
C SER A 368 9.64 -4.14 5.47
N ARG A 369 10.14 -4.90 4.49
CA ARG A 369 9.73 -6.31 4.28
C ARG A 369 10.13 -7.12 5.51
N ASP A 370 11.30 -6.80 6.08
CA ASP A 370 11.86 -7.46 7.23
C ASP A 370 10.95 -7.10 8.38
N ARG A 371 10.49 -8.10 9.14
CA ARG A 371 9.54 -7.87 10.24
C ARG A 371 10.19 -7.15 11.44
N LYS A 372 11.48 -6.85 11.33
CA LYS A 372 12.36 -6.14 12.26
C LYS A 372 13.48 -5.47 11.45
N ILE A 373 13.75 -4.19 11.73
CA ILE A 373 14.90 -3.47 11.15
C ILE A 373 15.98 -3.38 12.23
N ASN A 374 15.79 -2.53 13.25
CA ASN A 374 16.66 -2.51 14.42
C ASN A 374 15.94 -3.02 15.68
N LEU A 375 14.62 -2.86 15.75
CA LEU A 375 13.79 -3.17 16.93
C LEU A 375 12.93 -4.42 16.79
#